data_AF-A0A3D5A2P2-F1
#
_entry.id   AF-A0A3D5A2P2-F1
#
_cell.length_a   1.000
_cell.length_b   1.000
_cell.length_c   1.000
_cell.angle_alpha   90.00
_cell.angle_beta   90.00
_cell.angle_gamma   90.00
#
_symmetry.space_group_name_H-M   'P 1'
#
loop_
_entity.id
_entity.type
_entity.pdbx_description
1 polymer ?
#
loop_
_entity_poly.entity_id
_entity_poly.type
_entity_poly.pdbx_seq_one_letter_code
_entity_poly.pdbx_strand_id
1 'polypeptide(L)'
;MHELDALQKANLAEIAGLNQRGGRTLSIVDLIADGTLDVPMAAYLLAAVADGVSMLTAAGPGGTGKSTLLASLLSFLPPGEEIFSVSGAEVIAAGMQAPRRACYVAHEIGAGHWYGYIWGAQVPAFLDLAAYGHRIAAAIHADSLRELAAQLYGAPLGASEEQLAAIRLICFMAMDCTSGGAVRRRVTQVHSQADGVLAPVYTWNSITDEFEQGDVEQSLSEIGRDRFASARELIGRLVAEDVDDFAACRAAVLAWYGDTA
;
A
#
# COMPACT_ATOMS: atom_id res chain seq x y z
N MET A 1 -11.50 -22.22 10.92
CA MET A 1 -10.50 -21.14 10.83
C MET A 1 -9.14 -21.82 10.73
N HIS A 2 -8.53 -21.84 9.53
CA HIS A 2 -7.20 -22.42 9.36
C HIS A 2 -6.20 -21.58 10.16
N GLU A 3 -5.37 -22.21 10.97
CA GLU A 3 -4.32 -21.50 11.69
C GLU A 3 -3.31 -20.95 10.68
N LEU A 4 -2.96 -19.67 10.81
CA LEU A 4 -1.95 -19.04 9.96
C LEU A 4 -0.60 -19.76 10.14
N ASP A 5 0.08 -20.01 9.03
CA ASP A 5 1.42 -20.60 9.06
C ASP A 5 2.46 -19.64 9.67
N ALA A 6 3.69 -20.14 9.86
CA ALA A 6 4.76 -19.37 10.48
C ALA A 6 5.14 -18.11 9.67
N LEU A 7 5.12 -18.20 8.34
CA LEU A 7 5.41 -17.06 7.46
C LEU A 7 4.35 -15.97 7.62
N GLN A 8 3.07 -16.34 7.63
CA GLN A 8 1.99 -15.37 7.79
C GLN A 8 2.00 -14.74 9.18
N LYS A 9 2.34 -15.50 10.24
CA LYS A 9 2.55 -14.95 11.59
C LYS A 9 3.70 -13.93 11.61
N ALA A 10 4.81 -14.20 10.93
CA ALA A 10 5.94 -13.27 10.81
C ALA A 10 5.54 -12.00 10.02
N ASN A 11 4.89 -12.16 8.86
CA ASN A 11 4.39 -11.05 8.06
C ASN A 11 3.42 -10.15 8.86
N LEU A 12 2.51 -10.73 9.64
CA LEU A 12 1.61 -9.94 10.50
C LEU A 12 2.37 -9.14 11.57
N ALA A 13 3.47 -9.67 12.10
CA ALA A 13 4.31 -8.94 13.04
C ALA A 13 5.04 -7.76 12.38
N GLU A 14 5.59 -7.96 11.17
CA GLU A 14 6.18 -6.88 10.37
C GLU A 14 5.18 -5.77 10.07
N ILE A 15 3.96 -6.14 9.66
CA ILE A 15 2.88 -5.18 9.38
C ILE A 15 2.46 -4.44 10.65
N ALA A 16 2.34 -5.13 11.78
CA ALA A 16 2.05 -4.49 13.06
C ALA A 16 3.12 -3.47 13.47
N GLY A 17 4.37 -3.64 13.03
CA GLY A 17 5.46 -2.69 13.23
C GLY A 17 5.19 -1.31 12.63
N LEU A 18 4.34 -1.20 11.60
CA LEU A 18 3.91 0.10 11.04
C LEU A 18 3.02 0.91 12.00
N ASN A 19 2.44 0.28 13.02
CA ASN A 19 1.58 0.95 13.97
C ASN A 19 2.40 1.72 15.04
N GLN A 20 2.72 2.98 14.72
CA GLN A 20 3.46 3.86 15.63
C GLN A 20 2.63 4.46 16.76
N ARG A 21 1.29 4.38 16.71
CA ARG A 21 0.38 5.07 17.63
C ARG A 21 -0.28 4.16 18.67
N GLY A 22 0.03 2.86 18.63
CA GLY A 22 -0.54 1.85 19.52
C GLY A 22 -1.95 1.44 19.11
N GLY A 23 -2.57 0.59 19.93
CA GLY A 23 -3.86 -0.05 19.60
C GLY A 23 -3.73 -1.22 18.62
N ARG A 24 -4.87 -1.76 18.17
CA ARG A 24 -4.87 -2.83 17.16
C ARG A 24 -4.59 -2.24 15.77
N THR A 25 -3.97 -3.04 14.90
CA THR A 25 -3.86 -2.71 13.46
C THR A 25 -5.25 -2.69 12.85
N LEU A 26 -5.57 -1.61 12.11
CA LEU A 26 -6.86 -1.46 11.43
C LEU A 26 -6.85 -2.24 10.12
N SER A 27 -7.91 -3.00 9.86
CA SER A 27 -8.12 -3.78 8.65
C SER A 27 -8.72 -2.92 7.54
N ILE A 28 -8.85 -3.51 6.35
CA ILE A 28 -9.56 -2.86 5.24
C ILE A 28 -11.03 -2.57 5.59
N VAL A 29 -11.67 -3.45 6.37
CA VAL A 29 -13.08 -3.28 6.78
C VAL A 29 -13.23 -2.09 7.71
N ASP A 30 -12.28 -1.87 8.63
CA ASP A 30 -12.25 -0.66 9.46
C ASP A 30 -12.13 0.62 8.63
N LEU A 31 -11.23 0.61 7.63
CA LEU A 31 -11.03 1.76 6.76
C LEU A 31 -12.27 2.07 5.92
N ILE A 32 -12.99 1.04 5.47
CA ILE A 32 -14.26 1.20 4.75
C ILE A 32 -15.35 1.72 5.71
N ALA A 33 -15.42 1.20 6.93
CA ALA A 33 -16.38 1.65 7.94
C ALA A 33 -16.19 3.12 8.34
N ASP A 34 -14.95 3.61 8.39
CA ASP A 34 -14.62 5.04 8.62
C ASP A 34 -14.83 5.92 7.36
N GLY A 35 -15.15 5.30 6.21
CA GLY A 35 -15.26 5.96 4.91
C GLY A 35 -13.92 6.45 4.37
N THR A 36 -12.79 5.91 4.86
CA THR A 36 -11.46 6.26 4.35
C THR A 36 -11.30 5.92 2.87
N LEU A 37 -11.93 4.82 2.45
CA LEU A 37 -12.14 4.43 1.07
C LEU A 37 -13.41 3.58 0.96
N ASP A 38 -13.90 3.30 -0.24
CA ASP A 38 -15.07 2.46 -0.46
C ASP A 38 -14.72 1.03 -0.91
N VAL A 39 -15.75 0.17 -0.99
CA VAL A 39 -15.59 -1.24 -1.41
C VAL A 39 -14.99 -1.36 -2.83
N PRO A 40 -15.44 -0.62 -3.85
CA PRO A 40 -14.82 -0.63 -5.17
C PRO A 40 -13.32 -0.30 -5.14
N MET A 41 -12.92 0.75 -4.42
CA MET A 41 -11.51 1.13 -4.30
C MET A 41 -10.70 0.06 -3.56
N ALA A 42 -11.22 -0.49 -2.47
CA ALA A 42 -10.55 -1.56 -1.72
C ALA A 42 -10.32 -2.81 -2.58
N ALA A 43 -11.32 -3.19 -3.37
CA ALA A 43 -11.22 -4.32 -4.31
C ALA A 43 -10.18 -4.06 -5.40
N TYR A 44 -10.11 -2.83 -5.90
CA TYR A 44 -9.12 -2.42 -6.87
C TYR A 44 -7.70 -2.50 -6.29
N LEU A 45 -7.51 -2.02 -5.06
CA LEU A 45 -6.23 -2.09 -4.37
C LEU A 45 -5.79 -3.54 -4.14
N LEU A 46 -6.71 -4.44 -3.77
CA LEU A 46 -6.43 -5.88 -3.69
C LEU A 46 -5.99 -6.45 -5.05
N ALA A 47 -6.71 -6.14 -6.13
CA ALA A 47 -6.37 -6.58 -7.48
C ALA A 47 -5.01 -6.05 -7.95
N ALA A 48 -4.71 -4.78 -7.68
CA ALA A 48 -3.42 -4.17 -8.00
C ALA A 48 -2.26 -4.82 -7.21
N VAL A 49 -2.46 -5.10 -5.91
CA VAL A 49 -1.47 -5.83 -5.11
C VAL A 49 -1.29 -7.26 -5.66
N ALA A 50 -2.38 -7.92 -6.07
CA ALA A 50 -2.31 -9.23 -6.71
C ALA A 50 -1.62 -9.19 -8.09
N ASP A 51 -1.65 -8.05 -8.78
CA ASP A 51 -0.93 -7.76 -10.04
C ASP A 51 0.58 -7.59 -9.85
N GLY A 52 1.08 -7.66 -8.61
CA GLY A 52 2.51 -7.63 -8.33
C GLY A 52 3.11 -6.23 -8.16
N VAL A 53 2.28 -5.18 -8.18
CA VAL A 53 2.76 -3.78 -8.17
C VAL A 53 3.51 -3.41 -6.89
N SER A 54 4.56 -2.61 -7.07
CA SER A 54 5.20 -1.82 -6.01
C SER A 54 4.35 -0.59 -5.69
N MET A 55 4.32 -0.19 -4.42
CA MET A 55 3.31 0.74 -3.93
C MET A 55 3.86 1.83 -3.00
N LEU A 56 3.27 3.03 -3.06
CA LEU A 56 3.50 4.09 -2.08
C LEU A 56 2.19 4.60 -1.47
N THR A 57 2.26 5.01 -0.21
CA THR A 57 1.21 5.82 0.44
C THR A 57 1.75 7.20 0.75
N ALA A 58 1.02 8.24 0.40
CA ALA A 58 1.50 9.62 0.43
C ALA A 58 0.49 10.55 1.11
N ALA A 59 0.99 11.49 1.90
CA ALA A 59 0.23 12.59 2.51
C ALA A 59 1.22 13.61 3.09
N GLY A 60 0.94 14.91 2.95
CA GLY A 60 1.77 15.99 3.49
C GLY A 60 1.87 15.94 5.01
N PRO A 61 0.77 15.99 5.78
CA PRO A 61 0.83 15.94 7.24
C PRO A 61 1.12 14.55 7.83
N GLY A 62 1.75 14.55 9.00
CA GLY A 62 1.80 13.36 9.87
C GLY A 62 0.43 13.05 10.48
N GLY A 63 0.10 11.76 10.64
CA GLY A 63 -1.16 11.34 11.27
C GLY A 63 -2.38 11.24 10.35
N THR A 64 -2.18 11.44 9.05
CA THR A 64 -3.20 11.30 7.99
C THR A 64 -3.57 9.84 7.70
N GLY A 65 -2.82 8.86 8.22
CA GLY A 65 -3.13 7.44 8.09
C GLY A 65 -2.31 6.68 7.04
N LYS A 66 -1.25 7.27 6.46
CA LYS A 66 -0.38 6.63 5.45
C LYS A 66 0.05 5.21 5.83
N SER A 67 0.68 5.07 6.99
CA SER A 67 1.17 3.77 7.49
C SER A 67 0.03 2.78 7.79
N THR A 68 -1.15 3.28 8.17
CA THR A 68 -2.34 2.45 8.36
C THR A 68 -2.85 1.90 7.02
N LEU A 69 -2.94 2.74 5.99
CA LEU A 69 -3.28 2.29 4.64
C LEU A 69 -2.23 1.34 4.10
N LEU A 70 -0.94 1.64 4.29
CA LEU A 70 0.16 0.77 3.89
C LEU A 70 0.06 -0.61 4.55
N ALA A 71 -0.23 -0.67 5.85
CA ALA A 71 -0.46 -1.94 6.56
C ALA A 71 -1.61 -2.73 5.93
N SER A 72 -2.72 -2.08 5.60
CA SER A 72 -3.84 -2.71 4.89
C SER A 72 -3.43 -3.26 3.52
N LEU A 73 -2.64 -2.52 2.74
CA LEU A 73 -2.15 -2.98 1.44
C LEU A 73 -1.18 -4.17 1.56
N LEU A 74 -0.32 -4.18 2.58
CA LEU A 74 0.57 -5.31 2.85
C LEU A 74 -0.21 -6.57 3.26
N SER A 75 -1.37 -6.42 3.90
CA SER A 75 -2.28 -7.55 4.17
C SER A 75 -2.85 -8.18 2.90
N PHE A 76 -2.70 -7.52 1.74
CA PHE A 76 -3.14 -8.03 0.45
C PHE A 76 -2.08 -8.82 -0.32
N LEU A 77 -0.86 -8.94 0.21
CA LEU A 77 0.23 -9.63 -0.50
C LEU A 77 -0.08 -11.12 -0.76
N PRO A 78 0.38 -11.70 -1.88
CA PRO A 78 0.31 -13.13 -2.13
C PRO A 78 0.88 -13.98 -0.97
N PRO A 79 0.41 -15.24 -0.80
CA PRO A 79 0.79 -16.10 0.32
C PRO A 79 2.30 -16.38 0.42
N GLY A 80 3.02 -16.41 -0.70
CA GLY A 80 4.45 -16.71 -0.74
C GLY A 80 5.40 -15.51 -0.61
N GLU A 81 4.89 -14.28 -0.50
CA GLU A 81 5.72 -13.09 -0.37
C GLU A 81 6.02 -12.80 1.11
N GLU A 82 7.28 -13.00 1.51
CA GLU A 82 7.79 -12.60 2.82
C GLU A 82 7.99 -11.08 2.87
N ILE A 83 7.70 -10.49 4.03
CA ILE A 83 7.85 -9.05 4.28
C ILE A 83 9.14 -8.80 5.06
N PHE A 84 9.92 -7.83 4.59
CA PHE A 84 11.12 -7.36 5.29
C PHE A 84 11.03 -5.85 5.52
N SER A 85 10.97 -5.41 6.78
CA SER A 85 11.17 -4.00 7.10
C SER A 85 12.62 -3.59 6.86
N VAL A 86 12.84 -2.51 6.12
CA VAL A 86 14.17 -1.98 5.81
C VAL A 86 14.68 -1.18 7.01
N SER A 87 15.46 -1.84 7.86
CA SER A 87 16.09 -1.22 9.04
C SER A 87 17.48 -0.64 8.77
N GLY A 88 18.07 -0.95 7.62
CA GLY A 88 19.45 -0.60 7.30
C GLY A 88 19.89 -1.09 5.92
N ALA A 89 21.10 -0.73 5.52
CA ALA A 89 21.66 -1.05 4.21
C ALA A 89 21.90 -2.56 4.02
N GLU A 90 22.11 -3.28 5.12
CA GLU A 90 22.29 -4.74 5.13
C GLU A 90 21.05 -5.49 4.64
N VAL A 91 19.84 -5.02 4.96
CA VAL A 91 18.58 -5.62 4.50
C VAL A 91 18.43 -5.45 2.98
N ILE A 92 18.77 -4.27 2.47
CA ILE A 92 18.76 -3.97 1.03
C ILE A 92 19.79 -4.85 0.31
N ALA A 93 21.01 -4.92 0.82
CA ALA A 93 22.07 -5.73 0.22
C ALA A 93 21.71 -7.23 0.20
N ALA A 94 21.07 -7.73 1.26
CA ALA A 94 20.56 -9.11 1.29
C ALA A 94 19.46 -9.33 0.24
N GLY A 95 18.57 -8.36 0.06
CA GLY A 95 17.53 -8.42 -0.96
C GLY A 95 18.08 -8.49 -2.38
N MET A 96 19.12 -7.71 -2.70
CA MET A 96 19.78 -7.79 -4.01
C MET A 96 20.38 -9.17 -4.33
N GLN A 97 20.55 -10.05 -3.33
CA GLN A 97 21.05 -11.41 -3.50
C GLN A 97 19.96 -12.49 -3.27
N ALA A 98 18.73 -12.08 -2.92
CA ALA A 98 17.68 -13.01 -2.55
C ALA A 98 17.16 -13.77 -3.80
N PRO A 99 17.06 -15.11 -3.74
CA PRO A 99 16.69 -15.93 -4.89
C PRO A 99 15.18 -15.95 -5.18
N ARG A 100 14.38 -15.41 -4.27
CA ARG A 100 12.92 -15.41 -4.33
C ARG A 100 12.39 -14.01 -4.14
N ARG A 101 11.33 -13.70 -4.90
CA ARG A 101 10.57 -12.47 -4.74
C ARG A 101 10.04 -12.36 -3.30
N ALA A 102 10.11 -11.15 -2.77
CA ALA A 102 9.68 -10.76 -1.43
C ALA A 102 9.21 -9.30 -1.49
N CYS A 103 8.61 -8.81 -0.41
CA CYS A 103 8.21 -7.42 -0.26
C CYS A 103 9.11 -6.70 0.76
N TYR A 104 9.82 -5.67 0.30
CA TYR A 104 10.63 -4.82 1.16
C TYR A 104 9.86 -3.56 1.52
N VAL A 105 9.81 -3.23 2.80
CA VAL A 105 8.98 -2.17 3.34
C VAL A 105 9.83 -1.13 4.03
N ALA A 106 9.78 0.11 3.56
CA ALA A 106 10.20 1.25 4.35
C ALA A 106 8.98 1.83 5.07
N HIS A 107 9.03 1.94 6.39
CA HIS A 107 7.93 2.49 7.17
C HIS A 107 7.66 3.95 6.79
N GLU A 108 8.72 4.69 6.45
CA GLU A 108 8.62 6.01 5.84
C GLU A 108 9.90 6.36 5.05
N ILE A 109 9.74 6.99 3.89
CA ILE A 109 10.78 7.74 3.21
C ILE A 109 10.77 9.15 3.83
N GLY A 110 11.68 9.37 4.77
CA GLY A 110 11.73 10.59 5.57
C GLY A 110 12.99 10.66 6.42
N ALA A 111 13.47 11.87 6.70
CA ALA A 111 14.70 12.11 7.46
C ALA A 111 14.61 11.77 8.97
N GLY A 112 13.51 11.15 9.42
CA GLY A 112 13.34 10.72 10.80
C GLY A 112 14.29 9.59 11.19
N HIS A 113 14.57 9.44 12.48
CA HIS A 113 15.49 8.43 13.02
C HIS A 113 14.76 7.22 13.62
N TRP A 114 13.61 6.87 13.07
CA TRP A 114 12.79 5.78 13.56
C TRP A 114 13.11 4.48 12.82
N TYR A 115 12.83 3.35 13.46
CA TYR A 115 12.94 2.05 12.80
C TYR A 115 12.11 2.01 11.51
N GLY A 116 12.69 1.48 10.43
CA GLY A 116 12.04 1.42 9.12
C GLY A 116 12.05 2.74 8.33
N TYR A 117 12.59 3.83 8.87
CA TYR A 117 12.73 5.09 8.13
C TYR A 117 14.00 5.06 7.30
N ILE A 118 13.89 5.47 6.04
CA ILE A 118 15.02 5.57 5.11
C ILE A 118 15.14 6.98 4.56
N TRP A 119 16.38 7.41 4.34
CA TRP A 119 16.66 8.74 3.79
C TRP A 119 17.97 8.79 3.00
N GLY A 120 18.12 9.82 2.18
CA GLY A 120 19.31 10.03 1.36
C GLY A 120 19.57 8.88 0.40
N ALA A 121 20.83 8.46 0.28
CA ALA A 121 21.26 7.41 -0.65
C ALA A 121 20.66 6.02 -0.39
N GLN A 122 20.04 5.80 0.78
CA GLN A 122 19.31 4.55 1.04
C GLN A 122 18.03 4.44 0.19
N VAL A 123 17.42 5.57 -0.18
CA VAL A 123 16.17 5.60 -0.96
C VAL A 123 16.37 5.00 -2.35
N PRO A 124 17.29 5.48 -3.21
CA PRO A 124 17.50 4.86 -4.52
C PRO A 124 17.93 3.38 -4.38
N ALA A 125 18.78 3.04 -3.42
CA ALA A 125 19.18 1.65 -3.19
C ALA A 125 17.99 0.74 -2.80
N PHE A 126 17.04 1.26 -2.03
CA PHE A 126 15.78 0.57 -1.72
C PHE A 126 14.90 0.43 -2.97
N LEU A 127 14.76 1.50 -3.77
CA LEU A 127 13.96 1.46 -4.99
C LEU A 127 14.53 0.48 -6.03
N ASP A 128 15.85 0.32 -6.09
CA ASP A 128 16.53 -0.63 -6.98
C ASP A 128 16.09 -2.07 -6.75
N LEU A 129 15.63 -2.45 -5.54
CA LEU A 129 15.12 -3.81 -5.27
C LEU A 129 13.99 -4.22 -6.22
N ALA A 130 13.23 -3.26 -6.76
CA ALA A 130 12.23 -3.54 -7.80
C ALA A 130 12.86 -4.14 -9.08
N ALA A 131 14.04 -3.66 -9.48
CA ALA A 131 14.78 -4.20 -10.63
C ALA A 131 15.33 -5.62 -10.38
N TYR A 132 15.48 -6.02 -9.11
CA TYR A 132 15.83 -7.38 -8.69
C TYR A 132 14.59 -8.30 -8.57
N GLY A 133 13.41 -7.83 -8.99
CA GLY A 133 12.17 -8.62 -9.00
C GLY A 133 11.43 -8.62 -7.67
N HIS A 134 11.85 -7.80 -6.70
CA HIS A 134 11.13 -7.63 -5.45
C HIS A 134 10.00 -6.61 -5.59
N ARG A 135 9.05 -6.68 -4.66
CA ARG A 135 8.09 -5.62 -4.46
C ARG A 135 8.64 -4.64 -3.43
N ILE A 136 8.44 -3.35 -3.66
CA ILE A 136 8.71 -2.33 -2.66
C ILE A 136 7.42 -1.68 -2.17
N ALA A 137 7.38 -1.31 -0.90
CA ALA A 137 6.27 -0.59 -0.31
C ALA A 137 6.77 0.47 0.68
N ALA A 138 6.26 1.70 0.61
CA ALA A 138 6.63 2.72 1.58
C ALA A 138 5.56 3.79 1.82
N ALA A 139 5.67 4.50 2.94
CA ALA A 139 4.98 5.76 3.15
C ALA A 139 5.90 6.94 2.83
N ILE A 140 5.38 8.05 2.32
CA ILE A 140 6.17 9.26 2.00
C ILE A 140 5.36 10.52 2.28
N HIS A 141 6.04 11.63 2.59
CA HIS A 141 5.41 12.92 2.80
C HIS A 141 5.30 13.71 1.50
N ALA A 142 4.13 13.63 0.86
CA ALA A 142 3.78 14.40 -0.34
C ALA A 142 2.26 14.48 -0.50
N ASP A 143 1.74 15.63 -0.96
CA ASP A 143 0.30 15.85 -1.21
C ASP A 143 -0.08 15.66 -2.70
N SER A 144 0.91 15.51 -3.58
CA SER A 144 0.67 15.32 -5.01
C SER A 144 1.77 14.51 -5.68
N LEU A 145 1.48 13.95 -6.86
CA LEU A 145 2.47 13.25 -7.68
C LEU A 145 3.65 14.15 -8.06
N ARG A 146 3.40 15.44 -8.31
CA ARG A 146 4.45 16.43 -8.61
C ARG A 146 5.40 16.62 -7.43
N GLU A 147 4.85 16.78 -6.23
CA GLU A 147 5.66 16.96 -5.02
C GLU A 147 6.45 15.69 -4.69
N LEU A 148 5.80 14.52 -4.79
CA LEU A 148 6.43 13.21 -4.62
C LEU A 148 7.63 13.05 -5.58
N ALA A 149 7.42 13.31 -6.87
CA ALA A 149 8.49 13.24 -7.86
C ALA A 149 9.62 14.24 -7.57
N ALA A 150 9.28 15.50 -7.25
CA ALA A 150 10.27 16.51 -6.89
C ALA A 150 11.10 16.12 -5.66
N GLN A 151 10.48 15.48 -4.67
CA GLN A 151 11.17 14.99 -3.48
C GLN A 151 12.10 13.81 -3.80
N LEU A 152 11.61 12.81 -4.55
CA LEU A 152 12.41 11.64 -4.90
C LEU A 152 13.62 12.00 -5.78
N TYR A 153 13.45 12.86 -6.78
CA TYR A 153 14.52 13.29 -7.68
C TYR A 153 15.48 14.29 -7.03
N GLY A 154 14.98 15.08 -6.07
CA GLY A 154 15.75 16.08 -5.36
C GLY A 154 16.83 15.49 -4.45
N ALA A 155 17.87 16.27 -4.18
CA ALA A 155 18.82 15.95 -3.12
C ALA A 155 18.11 16.00 -1.74
N PRO A 156 18.44 15.08 -0.80
CA PRO A 156 19.54 14.12 -0.87
C PRO A 156 19.16 12.74 -1.42
N LEU A 157 17.95 12.54 -1.98
CA LEU A 157 17.45 11.24 -2.39
C LEU A 157 18.04 10.83 -3.74
N GLY A 158 17.86 11.67 -4.76
CA GLY A 158 18.45 11.47 -6.09
C GLY A 158 17.99 10.19 -6.79
N ALA A 159 16.71 9.83 -6.64
CA ALA A 159 16.12 8.72 -7.36
C ALA A 159 16.00 9.03 -8.87
N SER A 160 15.97 7.99 -9.70
CA SER A 160 15.79 8.12 -11.16
C SER A 160 14.33 8.03 -11.59
N GLU A 161 14.04 8.44 -12.84
CA GLU A 161 12.70 8.29 -13.43
C GLU A 161 12.30 6.82 -13.55
N GLU A 162 13.25 5.93 -13.85
CA GLU A 162 13.02 4.48 -13.94
C GLU A 162 12.63 3.90 -12.57
N GLN A 163 13.25 4.39 -11.49
CA GLN A 163 12.90 3.98 -10.13
C GLN A 163 11.48 4.44 -9.74
N LEU A 164 11.07 5.64 -10.14
CA LEU A 164 9.68 6.07 -9.95
C LEU A 164 8.71 5.24 -10.82
N ALA A 165 9.07 4.96 -12.07
CA ALA A 165 8.26 4.16 -12.99
C ALA A 165 8.06 2.70 -12.53
N ALA A 166 8.98 2.17 -11.70
CA ALA A 166 8.83 0.86 -11.08
C ALA A 166 7.71 0.83 -10.01
N ILE A 167 7.31 1.98 -9.47
CA ILE A 167 6.19 2.12 -8.55
C ILE A 167 4.92 2.33 -9.37
N ARG A 168 4.04 1.32 -9.37
CA ARG A 168 2.84 1.30 -10.22
C ARG A 168 1.54 1.59 -9.46
N LEU A 169 1.63 1.86 -8.16
CA LEU A 169 0.48 2.23 -7.33
C LEU A 169 0.89 3.30 -6.31
N ILE A 170 0.23 4.45 -6.32
CA ILE A 170 0.46 5.54 -5.35
C ILE A 170 -0.88 6.01 -4.80
N CYS A 171 -1.07 5.87 -3.49
CA CYS A 171 -2.29 6.30 -2.80
C CYS A 171 -2.03 7.58 -2.01
N PHE A 172 -2.65 8.69 -2.41
CA PHE A 172 -2.63 9.94 -1.66
C PHE A 172 -3.74 9.95 -0.61
N MET A 173 -3.46 10.49 0.57
CA MET A 173 -4.41 10.63 1.66
C MET A 173 -4.44 12.06 2.17
N ALA A 174 -5.60 12.49 2.64
CA ALA A 174 -5.76 13.76 3.34
C ALA A 174 -6.52 13.57 4.65
N MET A 175 -6.23 14.47 5.59
CA MET A 175 -6.99 14.63 6.81
C MET A 175 -7.98 15.76 6.58
N ASP A 176 -9.27 15.46 6.64
CA ASP A 176 -10.34 16.42 6.47
C ASP A 176 -11.02 16.71 7.81
N CYS A 177 -11.06 17.98 8.19
CA CYS A 177 -11.69 18.43 9.42
C CYS A 177 -13.09 18.95 9.11
N THR A 178 -14.11 18.21 9.53
CA THR A 178 -15.51 18.62 9.35
C THR A 178 -15.81 19.91 10.12
N SER A 179 -16.86 20.63 9.72
CA SER A 179 -17.34 21.83 10.42
C SER A 179 -17.70 21.58 11.89
N GLY A 180 -18.02 20.35 12.27
CA GLY A 180 -18.26 19.91 13.66
C GLY A 180 -17.00 19.53 14.45
N GLY A 181 -15.81 19.66 13.86
CA GLY A 181 -14.53 19.34 14.50
C GLY A 181 -14.14 17.86 14.49
N ALA A 182 -14.95 16.99 13.88
CA ALA A 182 -14.58 15.59 13.67
C ALA A 182 -13.52 15.49 12.55
N VAL A 183 -12.51 14.67 12.80
CA VAL A 183 -11.40 14.42 11.87
C VAL A 183 -11.70 13.17 11.06
N ARG A 184 -11.78 13.33 9.74
CA ARG A 184 -11.90 12.25 8.75
C ARG A 184 -10.56 12.03 8.07
N ARG A 185 -10.26 10.79 7.71
CA ARG A 185 -9.14 10.45 6.83
C ARG A 185 -9.73 9.91 5.54
N ARG A 186 -9.21 10.35 4.39
CA ARG A 186 -9.74 9.96 3.07
C ARG A 186 -8.58 9.67 2.14
N VAL A 187 -8.68 8.58 1.37
CA VAL A 187 -7.83 8.38 0.19
C VAL A 187 -8.29 9.36 -0.87
N THR A 188 -7.50 10.40 -1.12
CA THR A 188 -7.89 11.49 -2.00
C THR A 188 -7.70 11.17 -3.47
N GLN A 189 -6.63 10.44 -3.78
CA GLN A 189 -6.33 9.99 -5.13
C GLN A 189 -5.61 8.65 -5.08
N VAL A 190 -5.96 7.76 -6.00
CA VAL A 190 -5.17 6.57 -6.31
C VAL A 190 -4.62 6.74 -7.71
N HIS A 191 -3.30 6.74 -7.86
CA HIS A 191 -2.63 6.77 -9.15
C HIS A 191 -2.09 5.39 -9.46
N SER A 192 -2.30 4.92 -10.70
CA SER A 192 -1.77 3.64 -11.15
C SER A 192 -1.45 3.63 -12.64
N GLN A 193 -0.73 2.61 -13.08
CA GLN A 193 -0.33 2.40 -14.46
C GLN A 193 -0.20 0.90 -14.80
N ALA A 194 -0.61 0.53 -16.02
CA ALA A 194 -0.27 -0.75 -16.65
C ALA A 194 0.88 -0.60 -17.65
N ASP A 195 0.71 0.29 -18.64
CA ASP A 195 1.57 0.38 -19.83
C ASP A 195 2.06 1.80 -20.16
N GLY A 196 2.13 2.70 -19.17
CA GLY A 196 2.38 4.12 -19.48
C GLY A 196 2.65 5.01 -18.30
N VAL A 197 1.99 6.18 -18.28
CA VAL A 197 2.16 7.24 -17.28
C VAL A 197 1.18 7.03 -16.13
N LEU A 198 1.65 7.15 -14.88
CA LEU A 198 0.81 7.18 -13.69
C LEU A 198 -0.34 8.19 -13.85
N ALA A 199 -1.58 7.69 -13.77
CA ALA A 199 -2.78 8.48 -13.89
C ALA A 199 -3.74 8.18 -12.73
N PRO A 200 -4.59 9.16 -12.32
CA PRO A 200 -5.57 8.94 -11.28
C PRO A 200 -6.66 7.97 -11.76
N VAL A 201 -6.86 6.89 -11.01
CA VAL A 201 -7.91 5.88 -11.21
C VAL A 201 -9.03 5.99 -10.18
N TYR A 202 -8.78 6.70 -9.08
CA TYR A 202 -9.79 7.15 -8.14
C TYR A 202 -9.48 8.58 -7.71
N THR A 203 -10.53 9.38 -7.50
CA THR A 203 -10.46 10.73 -6.94
C THR A 203 -11.57 10.94 -5.92
N TRP A 204 -11.26 11.59 -4.80
CA TRP A 204 -12.24 11.95 -3.78
C TRP A 204 -12.80 13.35 -4.01
N ASN A 205 -14.12 13.47 -3.87
CA ASN A 205 -14.83 14.74 -3.91
C ASN A 205 -15.07 15.23 -2.47
N SER A 206 -14.35 16.27 -2.05
CA SER A 206 -14.44 16.80 -0.69
C SER A 206 -15.77 17.46 -0.34
N ILE A 207 -16.58 17.83 -1.36
CA ILE A 207 -17.88 18.46 -1.16
C ILE A 207 -18.95 17.42 -0.88
N THR A 208 -18.96 16.31 -1.63
CA THR A 208 -19.96 15.24 -1.49
C THR A 208 -19.53 14.12 -0.54
N ASP A 209 -18.23 14.05 -0.21
CA ASP A 209 -17.60 12.93 0.50
C ASP A 209 -17.71 11.59 -0.26
N GLU A 210 -17.72 11.65 -1.58
CA GLU A 210 -17.82 10.48 -2.47
C GLU A 210 -16.51 10.22 -3.23
N PHE A 211 -16.32 8.98 -3.68
CA PHE A 211 -15.20 8.58 -4.52
C PHE A 211 -15.66 8.42 -5.97
N GLU A 212 -14.97 9.08 -6.88
CA GLU A 212 -15.16 8.98 -8.31
C GLU A 212 -14.16 7.97 -8.88
N GLN A 213 -14.66 6.94 -9.56
CA GLN A 213 -13.87 5.91 -10.20
C GLN A 213 -13.52 6.34 -11.65
N GLY A 214 -12.24 6.30 -11.99
CA GLY A 214 -11.72 6.47 -13.34
C GLY A 214 -11.56 5.13 -14.08
N ASP A 215 -10.58 5.06 -14.98
CA ASP A 215 -10.33 3.87 -15.79
C ASP A 215 -9.47 2.83 -15.04
N VAL A 216 -10.13 2.03 -14.21
CA VAL A 216 -9.48 1.01 -13.39
C VAL A 216 -8.94 -0.17 -14.22
N GLU A 217 -9.63 -0.58 -15.28
CA GLU A 217 -9.25 -1.76 -16.06
C GLU A 217 -8.00 -1.51 -16.92
N GLN A 218 -7.88 -0.32 -17.51
CA GLN A 218 -6.69 0.05 -18.29
C GLN A 218 -5.45 0.24 -17.41
N SER A 219 -5.64 0.48 -16.10
CA SER A 219 -4.54 0.67 -15.17
C SER A 219 -3.94 -0.62 -14.60
N LEU A 220 -4.62 -1.76 -14.77
CA LEU A 220 -4.17 -3.08 -14.33
C LEU A 220 -3.60 -3.88 -15.49
N SER A 221 -2.65 -4.78 -15.21
CA SER A 221 -2.32 -5.83 -16.19
C SER A 221 -3.49 -6.82 -16.36
N GLU A 222 -3.37 -7.75 -17.30
CA GLU A 222 -4.34 -8.83 -17.50
C GLU A 222 -4.63 -9.61 -16.20
N ILE A 223 -3.58 -9.92 -15.41
CA ILE A 223 -3.72 -10.64 -14.14
C ILE A 223 -4.57 -9.84 -13.13
N GLY A 224 -4.29 -8.54 -13.00
CA GLY A 224 -5.06 -7.65 -12.12
C GLY A 224 -6.52 -7.53 -12.57
N ARG A 225 -6.77 -7.35 -13.87
CA ARG A 225 -8.13 -7.27 -14.43
C ARG A 225 -8.94 -8.52 -14.15
N ASP A 226 -8.38 -9.69 -14.41
CA ASP A 226 -9.06 -10.98 -14.21
C ASP A 226 -9.44 -11.21 -12.74
N ARG A 227 -8.65 -10.65 -11.82
CA ARG A 227 -8.86 -10.75 -10.37
C ARG A 227 -9.80 -9.68 -9.80
N PHE A 228 -10.07 -8.60 -10.52
CA PHE A 228 -10.80 -7.47 -9.97
C PHE A 228 -12.23 -7.80 -9.57
N ALA A 229 -12.93 -8.61 -10.38
CA ALA A 229 -14.31 -9.02 -10.07
C ALA A 229 -14.39 -9.86 -8.79
N SER A 230 -13.53 -10.89 -8.64
CA SER A 230 -13.52 -11.74 -7.44
C SER A 230 -12.99 -11.01 -6.21
N ALA A 231 -12.06 -10.05 -6.38
CA ALA A 231 -11.64 -9.16 -5.31
C ALA A 231 -12.81 -8.34 -4.76
N ARG A 232 -13.70 -7.85 -5.64
CA ARG A 232 -14.90 -7.10 -5.24
C ARG A 232 -15.89 -7.95 -4.45
N GLU A 233 -16.08 -9.20 -4.86
CA GLU A 233 -16.90 -10.16 -4.11
C GLU A 233 -16.31 -10.44 -2.72
N LEU A 234 -14.99 -10.64 -2.62
CA LEU A 234 -14.30 -10.85 -1.35
C LEU A 234 -14.48 -9.67 -0.41
N ILE A 235 -14.12 -8.46 -0.85
CA ILE A 235 -14.20 -7.26 0.01
C ILE A 235 -15.65 -7.00 0.41
N GLY A 236 -16.60 -7.11 -0.54
CA GLY A 236 -18.02 -6.94 -0.26
C GLY A 236 -18.52 -7.92 0.80
N ARG A 237 -18.10 -9.19 0.74
CA ARG A 237 -18.43 -10.20 1.74
C ARG A 237 -17.81 -9.87 3.11
N LEU A 238 -16.54 -9.49 3.17
CA LEU A 238 -15.89 -9.11 4.43
C LEU A 238 -16.61 -7.96 5.14
N VAL A 239 -17.05 -6.96 4.38
CA VAL A 239 -17.83 -5.83 4.91
C VAL A 239 -19.23 -6.28 5.35
N ALA A 240 -19.93 -7.10 4.55
CA ALA A 240 -21.27 -7.58 4.88
C ALA A 240 -21.29 -8.49 6.12
N GLU A 241 -20.21 -9.23 6.37
CA GLU A 241 -20.02 -10.12 7.51
C GLU A 241 -19.32 -9.44 8.71
N ASP A 242 -18.98 -8.15 8.59
CA ASP A 242 -18.28 -7.35 9.62
C ASP A 242 -16.98 -8.01 10.13
N VAL A 243 -16.19 -8.55 9.19
CA VAL A 243 -14.91 -9.21 9.50
C VAL A 243 -13.82 -8.15 9.64
N ASP A 244 -13.78 -7.45 10.77
CA ASP A 244 -12.88 -6.32 11.01
C ASP A 244 -11.50 -6.70 11.61
N ASP A 245 -11.35 -7.91 12.15
CA ASP A 245 -10.08 -8.40 12.68
C ASP A 245 -9.03 -8.52 11.56
N PHE A 246 -7.85 -7.94 11.80
CA PHE A 246 -6.79 -7.84 10.81
C PHE A 246 -6.28 -9.22 10.35
N ALA A 247 -6.14 -10.16 11.28
CA ALA A 247 -5.66 -11.51 10.96
C ALA A 247 -6.74 -12.34 10.23
N ALA A 248 -8.01 -12.16 10.59
CA ALA A 248 -9.14 -12.76 9.89
C ALA A 248 -9.27 -12.23 8.45
N CYS A 249 -9.16 -10.91 8.25
CA CYS A 249 -9.07 -10.29 6.92
C CYS A 249 -7.91 -10.90 6.10
N ARG A 250 -6.71 -10.97 6.68
CA ARG A 250 -5.54 -11.59 6.02
C ARG A 250 -5.82 -13.05 5.64
N ALA A 251 -6.42 -13.84 6.54
CA ALA A 251 -6.76 -15.23 6.26
C ALA A 251 -7.74 -15.38 5.08
N ALA A 252 -8.72 -14.48 4.98
CA ALA A 252 -9.67 -14.47 3.87
C ALA A 252 -9.00 -14.12 2.53
N VAL A 253 -8.05 -13.17 2.53
CA VAL A 253 -7.24 -12.85 1.34
C VAL A 253 -6.37 -14.02 0.92
N LEU A 254 -5.74 -14.72 1.87
CA LEU A 254 -4.93 -15.90 1.57
C LEU A 254 -5.76 -17.02 0.93
N ALA A 255 -6.98 -17.25 1.41
CA ALA A 255 -7.91 -18.19 0.80
C ALA A 255 -8.30 -17.77 -0.62
N TRP A 256 -8.58 -16.47 -0.83
CA TRP A 256 -8.90 -15.92 -2.15
C TRP A 256 -7.80 -16.16 -3.20
N TYR A 257 -6.53 -16.04 -2.82
CA TYR A 257 -5.42 -16.40 -3.71
C TYR A 257 -5.40 -17.90 -4.08
N GLY A 258 -5.83 -18.77 -3.17
CA GLY A 258 -5.88 -20.23 -3.39
C GLY A 258 -7.05 -20.68 -4.26
N ASP A 259 -8.18 -19.98 -4.19
CA ASP A 259 -9.38 -20.28 -5.00
C ASP A 259 -9.25 -19.81 -6.47
N THR A 260 -8.27 -18.93 -6.73
CA THR A 260 -8.03 -18.31 -8.06
C THR A 260 -6.74 -18.83 -8.72
N ALA A 261 -6.21 -19.98 -8.25
CA ALA A 261 -4.96 -20.59 -8.71
C ALA A 261 -5.19 -21.83 -9.61
#